data_AF-A0A517IC88-F1
#
_entry.id   AF-A0A517IC88-F1
#
_cell.length_a   1.000
_cell.length_b   1.000
_cell.length_c   1.000
_cell.angle_alpha   90.00
_cell.angle_beta   90.00
_cell.angle_gamma   90.00
#
_symmetry.space_group_name_H-M   'P 1'
#
loop_
_entity.id
_entity.type
_entity.pdbx_description
1 polymer ?
#
loop_
_entity_poly.entity_id
_entity_poly.type
_entity_poly.pdbx_seq_one_letter_code
_entity_poly.pdbx_strand_id
1 'polypeptide(L)'
;MRVRRGGWKRRRRRIFAGFLLIMVALIVLFIVVERRVEPTLMLIAQAKAEQVAKLAITDAVTKRMSQQGLDVNEVVLMEKDENGSIKAVNFNFKEYSRIVGETTARIQNRLKEFEQEHVQTTIPLGLATKNVFLEHLGPDIPVSFVPIGAVKTKLETGLKQAGINMVLVTVYIHVEVDLRVIIPFATKQQTVTTQIPVSEALIVGKVPTYLYDNPSGKPDVPMPRNNEIPSQP
;
A
#
# COMPACT_ATOMS: atom_id res chain seq x y z
N MET A 1 -45.98 71.12 10.90
CA MET A 1 -44.85 70.28 10.48
C MET A 1 -45.22 68.79 10.59
N ARG A 2 -45.40 68.06 9.47
CA ARG A 2 -45.70 66.62 9.48
C ARG A 2 -44.41 65.81 9.30
N VAL A 3 -43.96 65.15 10.37
CA VAL A 3 -42.72 64.33 10.38
C VAL A 3 -42.99 62.99 9.68
N ARG A 4 -42.34 62.76 8.53
CA ARG A 4 -42.38 61.51 7.76
C ARG A 4 -41.72 60.35 8.53
N ARG A 5 -42.46 59.69 9.45
CA ARG A 5 -42.04 58.44 10.14
C ARG A 5 -42.22 57.16 9.29
N GLY A 6 -42.07 57.24 7.97
CA GLY A 6 -42.27 56.11 7.03
C GLY A 6 -40.99 55.37 6.62
N GLY A 7 -39.81 55.97 6.83
CA GLY A 7 -38.53 55.42 6.35
C GLY A 7 -37.96 54.28 7.20
N TRP A 8 -38.25 54.26 8.51
CA TRP A 8 -37.61 53.33 9.45
C TRP A 8 -38.08 51.88 9.27
N LYS A 9 -39.39 51.66 9.03
CA LYS A 9 -39.94 50.33 8.73
C LYS A 9 -39.44 49.77 7.39
N ARG A 10 -39.22 50.61 6.38
CA ARG A 10 -38.65 50.20 5.07
C ARG A 10 -37.16 49.86 5.17
N ARG A 11 -36.39 50.61 5.97
CA ARG A 11 -34.97 50.33 6.23
C ARG A 11 -34.78 49.00 6.97
N ARG A 12 -35.60 48.73 7.99
CA ARG A 12 -35.57 47.47 8.77
C ARG A 12 -35.91 46.24 7.92
N ARG A 13 -36.86 46.34 6.98
CA ARG A 13 -37.18 45.27 6.01
C ARG A 13 -36.04 44.96 5.04
N ARG A 14 -35.32 45.98 4.55
CA ARG A 14 -34.14 45.78 3.67
C ARG A 14 -32.98 45.11 4.39
N ILE A 15 -32.73 45.49 5.65
CA ILE A 15 -31.71 44.85 6.48
C ILE A 15 -32.07 43.38 6.74
N PHE A 16 -33.34 43.10 7.06
CA PHE A 16 -33.81 41.73 7.27
C PHE A 16 -33.72 40.88 5.99
N ALA A 17 -34.07 41.45 4.83
CA ALA A 17 -33.92 40.77 3.55
C ALA A 17 -32.45 40.49 3.20
N GLY A 18 -31.53 41.43 3.48
CA GLY A 18 -30.10 41.22 3.30
C GLY A 18 -29.54 40.13 4.22
N PHE A 19 -29.95 40.13 5.48
CA PHE A 19 -29.60 39.07 6.44
C PHE A 19 -30.09 37.70 5.96
N LEU A 20 -31.35 37.60 5.50
CA LEU A 20 -31.92 36.37 4.96
C LEU A 20 -31.14 35.88 3.72
N LEU A 21 -30.76 36.79 2.83
CA LEU A 21 -29.96 36.45 1.64
C LEU A 21 -28.58 35.91 2.04
N ILE A 22 -27.88 36.55 2.98
CA ILE A 22 -26.60 36.07 3.49
C ILE A 22 -26.75 34.70 4.15
N MET A 23 -27.81 34.49 4.94
CA MET A 23 -28.09 33.19 5.57
C MET A 23 -28.30 32.10 4.52
N VAL A 24 -29.11 32.36 3.48
CA VAL A 24 -29.31 31.43 2.38
C VAL A 24 -28.00 31.17 1.63
N ALA A 25 -27.18 32.19 1.40
CA ALA A 25 -25.87 32.03 0.75
C ALA A 25 -24.92 31.14 1.58
N LEU A 26 -24.89 31.29 2.91
CA LEU A 26 -24.10 30.44 3.80
C LEU A 26 -24.59 28.98 3.77
N ILE A 27 -25.90 28.75 3.75
CA ILE A 27 -26.47 27.41 3.65
C ILE A 27 -26.10 26.75 2.31
N VAL A 28 -26.23 27.49 1.20
CA VAL A 28 -25.84 26.99 -0.13
C VAL A 28 -24.34 26.68 -0.17
N LEU A 29 -23.50 27.56 0.40
CA LEU A 29 -22.06 27.33 0.48
C LEU A 29 -21.73 26.07 1.26
N PHE A 30 -22.36 25.86 2.42
CA PHE A 30 -22.18 24.67 3.24
C PHE A 30 -22.54 23.39 2.47
N ILE A 31 -23.69 23.37 1.80
CA ILE A 31 -24.14 22.23 0.98
C ILE A 31 -23.15 21.95 -0.17
N VAL A 32 -22.59 22.98 -0.78
CA VAL A 32 -21.58 22.82 -1.85
C VAL A 32 -20.29 22.22 -1.31
N VAL A 33 -19.82 22.67 -0.14
CA VAL A 33 -18.61 22.11 0.48
C VAL A 33 -18.80 20.63 0.79
N GLU A 34 -19.88 20.28 1.48
CA GLU A 34 -20.19 18.90 1.89
C GLU A 34 -20.41 17.97 0.68
N ARG A 35 -21.13 18.42 -0.36
CA ARG A 35 -21.49 17.54 -1.48
C ARG A 35 -20.52 17.53 -2.65
N ARG A 36 -19.68 18.56 -2.82
CA ARG A 36 -18.79 18.67 -4.00
C ARG A 36 -17.31 18.70 -3.62
N VAL A 37 -16.95 19.56 -2.66
CA VAL A 37 -15.55 19.78 -2.29
C VAL A 37 -15.04 18.60 -1.48
N GLU A 38 -15.79 18.19 -0.46
CA GLU A 38 -15.39 17.12 0.46
C GLU A 38 -15.01 15.81 -0.23
N PRO A 39 -15.87 15.18 -1.07
CA PRO A 39 -15.54 13.89 -1.66
C PRO A 39 -14.32 13.97 -2.58
N THR A 40 -14.13 15.09 -3.28
CA THR A 40 -12.99 15.29 -4.18
C THR A 40 -11.70 15.49 -3.39
N LEU A 41 -11.74 16.35 -2.37
CA LEU A 41 -10.57 16.62 -1.54
C LEU A 41 -10.16 15.37 -0.74
N MET A 42 -11.13 14.62 -0.22
CA MET A 42 -10.87 13.35 0.46
C MET A 42 -10.18 12.35 -0.46
N LEU A 43 -10.61 12.22 -1.72
CA LEU A 43 -9.97 11.33 -2.69
C LEU A 43 -8.50 11.70 -2.93
N ILE A 44 -8.21 13.00 -3.11
CA ILE A 44 -6.85 13.47 -3.32
C ILE A 44 -6.00 13.27 -2.05
N ALA A 45 -6.58 13.58 -0.88
CA ALA A 45 -5.94 13.37 0.42
C ALA A 45 -5.59 11.89 0.65
N GLN A 46 -6.49 10.96 0.30
CA GLN A 46 -6.26 9.53 0.34
C GLN A 46 -5.07 9.10 -0.54
N ALA A 47 -5.06 9.54 -1.80
CA ALA A 47 -3.97 9.23 -2.72
C ALA A 47 -2.63 9.79 -2.23
N LYS A 48 -2.64 11.01 -1.66
CA LYS A 48 -1.45 11.65 -1.13
C LYS A 48 -0.93 10.95 0.13
N ALA A 49 -1.82 10.60 1.05
CA ALA A 49 -1.47 9.84 2.25
C ALA A 49 -0.89 8.47 1.89
N GLU A 50 -1.50 7.78 0.92
CA GLU A 50 -1.00 6.51 0.40
C GLU A 50 0.40 6.66 -0.21
N GLN A 51 0.64 7.72 -1.00
CA GLN A 51 1.95 8.02 -1.56
C GLN A 51 2.99 8.20 -0.46
N VAL A 52 2.71 9.03 0.55
CA VAL A 52 3.65 9.32 1.64
C VAL A 52 3.92 8.06 2.47
N ALA A 53 2.89 7.28 2.78
CA ALA A 53 3.04 6.03 3.51
C ALA A 53 3.90 5.01 2.75
N LYS A 54 3.66 4.83 1.44
CA LYS A 54 4.49 3.96 0.59
C LYS A 54 5.94 4.39 0.57
N LEU A 55 6.20 5.71 0.48
CA LEU A 55 7.55 6.26 0.54
C LEU A 55 8.20 6.01 1.90
N ALA A 56 7.48 6.21 3.02
CA ALA A 56 7.98 5.96 4.36
C ALA A 56 8.32 4.48 4.59
N ILE A 57 7.45 3.57 4.15
CA ILE A 57 7.66 2.12 4.22
C ILE A 57 8.89 1.73 3.40
N THR A 58 8.98 2.22 2.16
CA THR A 58 10.11 1.90 1.27
C THR A 58 11.42 2.45 1.82
N ASP A 59 11.44 3.70 2.31
CA ASP A 59 12.62 4.31 2.94
C ASP A 59 13.10 3.50 4.16
N ALA A 60 12.17 3.03 5.01
CA ALA A 60 12.48 2.22 6.18
C ALA A 60 13.11 0.86 5.82
N VAL A 61 12.67 0.24 4.72
CA VAL A 61 13.19 -1.05 4.24
C VAL A 61 14.51 -0.88 3.48
N THR A 62 14.59 0.07 2.55
CA THR A 62 15.77 0.26 1.67
C THR A 62 16.98 0.78 2.43
N LYS A 63 16.81 1.66 3.43
CA LYS A 63 17.94 2.10 4.29
C LYS A 63 18.60 0.93 5.00
N ARG A 64 17.85 -0.11 5.39
CA ARG A 64 18.43 -1.35 5.94
C ARG A 64 19.22 -2.10 4.88
N MET A 65 18.68 -2.24 3.67
CA MET A 65 19.35 -2.97 2.57
C MET A 65 20.73 -2.37 2.26
N SER A 66 20.80 -1.03 2.16
CA SER A 66 22.04 -0.30 1.85
C SER A 66 23.09 -0.33 2.96
N GLN A 67 22.68 -0.49 4.23
CA GLN A 67 23.60 -0.38 5.38
C GLN A 67 24.03 -1.73 5.97
N GLN A 68 23.24 -2.80 5.78
CA GLN A 68 23.50 -4.09 6.43
C GLN A 68 23.43 -5.31 5.51
N GLY A 69 22.98 -5.17 4.25
CA GLY A 69 22.76 -6.32 3.35
C GLY A 69 21.62 -7.21 3.84
N LEU A 70 20.65 -7.48 2.98
CA LEU A 70 19.69 -8.56 3.21
C LEU A 70 20.25 -9.79 2.52
N ASP A 71 21.12 -10.54 3.21
CA ASP A 71 21.67 -11.77 2.65
C ASP A 71 20.60 -12.87 2.74
N VAL A 72 20.03 -13.28 1.60
CA VAL A 72 18.99 -14.33 1.55
C VAL A 72 19.49 -15.67 2.05
N ASN A 73 20.80 -15.88 2.04
CA ASN A 73 21.44 -17.05 2.61
C ASN A 73 21.13 -17.22 4.10
N GLU A 74 20.75 -16.15 4.82
CA GLU A 74 20.38 -16.23 6.24
C GLU A 74 18.92 -16.66 6.46
N VAL A 75 18.03 -16.40 5.49
CA VAL A 75 16.58 -16.70 5.56
C VAL A 75 16.26 -18.05 4.94
N VAL A 76 16.96 -18.42 3.87
CA VAL A 76 16.74 -19.65 3.10
C VAL A 76 17.93 -20.58 3.27
N LEU A 77 17.75 -21.65 4.06
CA LEU A 77 18.72 -22.70 4.30
C LEU A 77 18.59 -23.76 3.20
N MET A 78 19.61 -23.86 2.34
CA MET A 78 19.68 -24.90 1.31
C MET A 78 20.40 -26.13 1.89
N GLU A 79 19.68 -27.22 2.06
CA GLU A 79 20.28 -28.51 2.37
C GLU A 79 20.81 -29.13 1.09
N LYS A 80 22.11 -29.41 1.05
CA LYS A 80 22.77 -30.07 -0.08
C LYS A 80 23.01 -31.55 0.24
N ASP A 81 22.93 -32.40 -0.78
CA ASP A 81 23.38 -33.79 -0.70
C ASP A 81 24.92 -33.89 -0.76
N GLU A 82 25.46 -35.10 -0.57
CA GLU A 82 26.91 -35.38 -0.63
C GLU A 82 27.56 -34.98 -1.96
N ASN A 83 26.76 -34.82 -3.02
CA ASN A 83 27.18 -34.43 -4.35
C ASN A 83 27.01 -32.92 -4.63
N GLY A 84 26.67 -32.13 -3.60
CA GLY A 84 26.48 -30.68 -3.70
C GLY A 84 25.14 -30.23 -4.32
N SER A 85 24.22 -31.14 -4.59
CA SER A 85 22.89 -30.86 -5.17
C SER A 85 21.90 -30.45 -4.09
N ILE A 86 21.01 -29.50 -4.38
CA ILE A 86 19.99 -29.04 -3.43
C ILE A 86 18.93 -30.15 -3.22
N LYS A 87 18.81 -30.62 -1.99
CA LYS A 87 17.86 -31.65 -1.55
C LYS A 87 16.59 -31.04 -0.97
N ALA A 88 16.74 -30.00 -0.15
CA ALA A 88 15.63 -29.29 0.48
C ALA A 88 15.95 -27.81 0.66
N VAL A 89 14.90 -26.99 0.68
CA VAL A 89 14.97 -25.55 0.93
C VAL A 89 14.13 -25.26 2.16
N ASN A 90 14.80 -24.98 3.27
CA ASN A 90 14.17 -24.73 4.56
C ASN A 90 14.25 -23.24 4.92
N PHE A 91 13.29 -22.74 5.70
CA PHE A 91 13.33 -21.37 6.19
C PHE A 91 13.96 -21.31 7.58
N ASN A 92 14.90 -20.38 7.76
CA ASN A 92 15.40 -20.04 9.08
C ASN A 92 14.35 -19.18 9.81
N PHE A 93 13.48 -19.83 10.59
CA PHE A 93 12.38 -19.14 11.28
C PHE A 93 12.87 -18.09 12.29
N LYS A 94 14.08 -18.27 12.85
CA LYS A 94 14.70 -17.30 13.77
C LYS A 94 15.03 -15.99 13.04
N GLU A 95 15.72 -16.07 11.90
CA GLU A 95 16.04 -14.88 11.09
C GLU A 95 14.79 -14.28 10.44
N TYR A 96 13.85 -15.11 10.00
CA TYR A 96 12.52 -14.65 9.55
C TYR A 96 11.87 -13.76 10.62
N SER A 97 11.76 -14.25 11.86
CA SER A 97 11.09 -13.54 12.95
C SER A 97 11.82 -12.27 13.34
N ARG A 98 13.16 -12.30 13.31
CA ARG A 98 14.01 -11.13 13.56
C ARG A 98 13.79 -10.04 12.52
N ILE A 99 13.84 -10.39 11.23
CA ILE A 99 13.64 -9.44 10.13
C ILE A 99 12.23 -8.84 10.19
N VAL A 100 11.20 -9.67 10.38
CA VAL A 100 9.81 -9.21 10.52
C VAL A 100 9.66 -8.25 11.70
N GLY A 101 10.18 -8.60 12.88
CA GLY A 101 10.10 -7.75 14.08
C GLY A 101 10.83 -6.42 13.91
N GLU A 102 12.09 -6.45 13.47
CA GLU A 102 12.90 -5.24 13.25
C GLU A 102 12.31 -4.33 12.17
N THR A 103 11.83 -4.91 11.06
CA THR A 103 11.21 -4.15 9.97
C THR A 103 9.91 -3.51 10.45
N THR A 104 9.07 -4.24 11.19
CA THR A 104 7.85 -3.71 11.79
C THR A 104 8.14 -2.51 12.68
N ALA A 105 9.11 -2.64 13.59
CA ALA A 105 9.49 -1.57 14.51
C ALA A 105 10.01 -0.33 13.77
N ARG A 106 10.86 -0.52 12.75
CA ARG A 106 11.39 0.58 11.93
C ARG A 106 10.30 1.30 11.15
N ILE A 107 9.38 0.56 10.52
CA ILE A 107 8.26 1.16 9.78
C ILE A 107 7.35 1.92 10.74
N GLN A 108 7.03 1.35 11.91
CA GLN A 108 6.22 2.00 12.93
C GLN A 108 6.86 3.33 13.38
N ASN A 109 8.16 3.32 13.67
CA ASN A 109 8.89 4.51 14.07
C ASN A 109 8.94 5.55 12.95
N ARG A 110 9.21 5.14 11.71
CA ARG A 110 9.27 6.06 10.57
C ARG A 110 7.91 6.71 10.31
N LEU A 111 6.82 5.95 10.34
CA LEU A 111 5.47 6.50 10.20
C LEU A 111 5.11 7.49 11.32
N LYS A 112 5.58 7.23 12.55
CA LYS A 112 5.41 8.15 13.69
C LYS A 112 6.24 9.43 13.54
N GLU A 113 7.45 9.34 13.01
CA GLU A 113 8.26 10.52 12.66
C GLU A 113 7.54 11.39 11.62
N PHE A 114 6.98 10.78 10.56
CA PHE A 114 6.20 11.51 9.55
C PHE A 114 4.96 12.21 10.13
N GLU A 115 4.30 11.61 11.13
CA GLU A 115 3.21 12.25 11.87
C GLU A 115 3.71 13.49 12.64
N GLN A 116 4.86 13.38 13.31
CA GLN A 116 5.43 14.43 14.16
C GLN A 116 6.15 15.55 13.41
N GLU A 117 6.73 15.26 12.25
CA GLU A 117 7.41 16.22 11.38
C GLU A 117 6.46 17.31 10.85
N HIS A 118 5.16 17.27 11.18
CA HIS A 118 4.14 18.18 10.68
C HIS A 118 4.29 18.34 9.16
N VAL A 119 4.49 17.23 8.45
CA VAL A 119 4.33 17.18 7.00
C VAL A 119 2.83 17.32 6.71
N GLN A 120 2.28 18.47 7.08
CA GLN A 120 0.97 18.94 6.69
C GLN A 120 1.08 19.08 5.19
N THR A 121 0.69 18.01 4.51
CA THR A 121 0.62 18.08 3.08
C THR A 121 -0.59 18.91 2.77
N THR A 122 -0.36 20.00 2.08
CA THR A 122 -1.41 20.94 1.78
C THR A 122 -1.96 20.68 0.40
N ILE A 123 -3.27 20.75 0.26
CA ILE A 123 -3.97 20.61 -1.01
C ILE A 123 -4.65 21.95 -1.32
N PRO A 124 -4.35 22.61 -2.45
CA PRO A 124 -5.05 23.82 -2.84
C PRO A 124 -6.54 23.52 -3.01
N LEU A 125 -7.40 24.34 -2.43
CA LEU A 125 -8.86 24.16 -2.54
C LEU A 125 -9.31 24.12 -4.01
N GLY A 126 -8.64 24.88 -4.88
CA GLY A 126 -8.93 24.93 -6.30
C GLY A 126 -8.79 23.58 -7.01
N LEU A 127 -7.95 22.67 -6.52
CA LEU A 127 -7.82 21.30 -7.05
C LEU A 127 -9.13 20.50 -6.85
N ALA A 128 -9.88 20.77 -5.78
CA ALA A 128 -11.18 20.13 -5.54
C ALA A 128 -12.30 20.63 -6.48
N THR A 129 -12.07 21.74 -7.20
CA THR A 129 -13.07 22.30 -8.13
C THR A 129 -13.13 21.56 -9.47
N LYS A 130 -12.14 20.69 -9.77
CA LYS A 130 -12.00 19.97 -11.04
C LYS A 130 -11.91 20.88 -12.27
N ASN A 131 -11.47 22.12 -12.07
CA ASN A 131 -11.24 23.08 -13.15
C ASN A 131 -9.74 23.33 -13.28
N VAL A 132 -9.19 23.00 -14.44
CA VAL A 132 -7.75 23.14 -14.76
C VAL A 132 -7.23 24.55 -14.48
N PHE A 133 -8.04 25.59 -14.70
CA PHE A 133 -7.63 26.97 -14.44
C PHE A 133 -7.56 27.33 -12.96
N LEU A 134 -8.20 26.55 -12.10
CA LEU A 134 -8.30 26.81 -10.67
C LEU A 134 -7.42 25.86 -9.83
N GLU A 135 -6.77 24.84 -10.41
CA GLU A 135 -6.07 23.78 -9.64
C GLU A 135 -5.02 24.30 -8.65
N HIS A 136 -4.39 25.43 -8.96
CA HIS A 136 -3.35 26.07 -8.15
C HIS A 136 -3.84 27.29 -7.36
N LEU A 137 -5.16 27.55 -7.34
CA LEU A 137 -5.75 28.73 -6.72
C LEU A 137 -6.53 28.39 -5.45
N GLY A 138 -6.69 29.41 -4.60
CA GLY A 138 -7.46 29.32 -3.36
C GLY A 138 -6.61 29.01 -2.14
N PRO A 139 -7.25 28.91 -0.95
CA PRO A 139 -6.56 28.59 0.28
C PRO A 139 -6.10 27.14 0.29
N ASP A 140 -5.06 26.96 1.07
CA ASP A 140 -4.27 25.75 1.15
C ASP A 140 -4.85 24.90 2.30
N ILE A 141 -5.45 23.76 1.97
CA ILE A 141 -6.15 22.92 2.95
C ILE A 141 -5.18 21.90 3.55
N PRO A 142 -4.96 21.91 4.87
CA PRO A 142 -4.05 20.98 5.52
C PRO A 142 -4.65 19.57 5.51
N VAL A 143 -3.83 18.59 5.17
CA VAL A 143 -4.12 17.17 5.29
C VAL A 143 -3.15 16.54 6.27
N SER A 144 -3.68 15.80 7.24
CA SER A 144 -2.89 14.96 8.12
C SER A 144 -3.27 13.49 7.95
N PHE A 145 -2.31 12.62 8.24
CA PHE A 145 -2.50 11.19 8.21
C PHE A 145 -1.86 10.58 9.45
N VAL A 146 -2.58 9.68 10.10
CA VAL A 146 -2.15 9.04 11.35
C VAL A 146 -2.27 7.53 11.18
N PRO A 147 -1.21 6.74 11.42
CA PRO A 147 -1.31 5.29 11.44
C PRO A 147 -2.20 4.84 12.61
N ILE A 148 -3.17 3.97 12.33
CA ILE A 148 -4.06 3.40 13.33
C ILE A 148 -3.65 1.95 13.55
N GLY A 149 -3.36 1.57 14.79
CA GLY A 149 -3.03 0.20 15.15
C GLY A 149 -1.59 -0.19 14.81
N ALA A 150 -1.34 -1.49 14.78
CA ALA A 150 -0.01 -2.06 14.54
C ALA A 150 0.23 -2.26 13.04
N VAL A 151 1.44 -1.91 12.59
CA VAL A 151 1.94 -2.28 11.26
C VAL A 151 2.01 -3.81 11.18
N LYS A 152 1.37 -4.41 10.16
CA LYS A 152 1.48 -5.84 9.88
C LYS A 152 2.57 -6.03 8.84
N THR A 153 3.59 -6.84 9.15
CA THR A 153 4.60 -7.22 8.18
C THR A 153 4.71 -8.74 8.09
N LYS A 154 4.98 -9.23 6.89
CA LYS A 154 5.25 -10.65 6.62
C LYS A 154 6.29 -10.76 5.51
N LEU A 155 7.08 -11.83 5.55
CA LEU A 155 7.93 -12.20 4.42
C LEU A 155 7.16 -13.21 3.56
N GLU A 156 7.11 -12.97 2.27
CA GLU A 156 6.51 -13.86 1.27
C GLU A 156 7.58 -14.27 0.26
N THR A 157 7.50 -15.49 -0.27
CA THR A 157 8.38 -15.96 -1.33
C THR A 157 7.62 -16.12 -2.64
N GLY A 158 8.12 -15.49 -3.70
CA GLY A 158 7.70 -15.71 -5.07
C GLY A 158 8.63 -16.71 -5.76
N LEU A 159 8.05 -17.64 -6.51
CA LEU A 159 8.80 -18.60 -7.33
C LEU A 159 8.50 -18.31 -8.81
N LYS A 160 9.54 -18.14 -9.62
CA LYS A 160 9.43 -17.94 -11.06
C LYS A 160 10.31 -18.93 -11.81
N GLN A 161 9.73 -19.68 -12.74
CA GLN A 161 10.51 -20.57 -13.61
C GLN A 161 11.43 -19.73 -14.51
N ALA A 162 12.74 -19.94 -14.39
CA ALA A 162 13.76 -19.22 -15.14
C ALA A 162 14.42 -20.07 -16.25
N GLY A 163 14.13 -21.38 -16.34
CA GLY A 163 14.64 -22.27 -17.39
C GLY A 163 14.20 -23.74 -17.21
N ILE A 164 14.84 -24.68 -17.91
CA ILE A 164 14.46 -26.11 -17.90
C ILE A 164 14.61 -26.75 -16.51
N ASN A 165 15.50 -26.21 -15.67
CA ASN A 165 15.68 -26.68 -14.30
C ASN A 165 16.15 -25.55 -13.35
N MET A 166 15.60 -24.36 -13.56
CA MET A 166 15.98 -23.18 -12.77
C MET A 166 14.73 -22.51 -12.24
N VAL A 167 14.73 -22.21 -10.95
CA VAL A 167 13.69 -21.43 -10.28
C VAL A 167 14.34 -20.21 -9.67
N LEU A 168 13.86 -19.03 -10.06
CA LEU A 168 14.16 -17.77 -9.39
C LEU A 168 13.24 -17.65 -8.18
N VAL A 169 13.83 -17.60 -6.99
CA VAL A 169 13.15 -17.37 -5.72
C VAL A 169 13.34 -15.91 -5.35
N THR A 170 12.25 -15.15 -5.26
CA THR A 170 12.28 -13.75 -4.81
C THR A 170 11.64 -13.66 -3.43
N VAL A 171 12.34 -13.07 -2.47
CA VAL A 171 11.80 -12.80 -1.14
C VAL A 171 11.24 -11.38 -1.12
N TYR A 172 9.98 -11.25 -0.73
CA TYR A 172 9.25 -9.99 -0.60
C TYR A 172 8.95 -9.70 0.86
N ILE A 173 9.13 -8.45 1.27
CA ILE A 173 8.49 -7.93 2.48
C ILE A 173 7.14 -7.37 2.06
N HIS A 174 6.06 -7.96 2.58
CA HIS A 174 4.71 -7.43 2.45
C HIS A 174 4.35 -6.67 3.72
N VAL A 175 3.95 -5.42 3.55
CA VAL A 175 3.60 -4.49 4.64
C VAL A 175 2.17 -4.03 4.44
N GLU A 176 1.35 -4.12 5.49
CA GLU A 176 -0.02 -3.62 5.54
C GLU A 176 -0.15 -2.66 6.73
N VAL A 177 -0.63 -1.45 6.45
CA VAL A 177 -0.80 -0.38 7.44
C VAL A 177 -2.17 0.24 7.28
N ASP A 178 -2.92 0.35 8.37
CA ASP A 178 -4.17 1.11 8.41
C ASP A 178 -3.87 2.58 8.74
N LEU A 179 -4.36 3.48 7.89
CA LEU A 179 -4.16 4.92 8.03
C LEU A 179 -5.51 5.64 8.22
N ARG A 180 -5.51 6.65 9.09
CA ARG A 180 -6.57 7.66 9.16
C ARG A 180 -6.15 8.87 8.34
N VAL A 181 -6.89 9.21 7.31
CA VAL A 181 -6.72 10.46 6.55
C VAL A 181 -7.70 11.49 7.10
N ILE A 182 -7.17 12.64 7.52
CA ILE A 182 -7.92 13.69 8.21
C ILE A 182 -7.81 14.98 7.40
N ILE A 183 -8.97 15.57 7.10
CA ILE A 183 -9.12 16.89 6.49
C ILE A 183 -10.07 17.72 7.36
N PRO A 184 -10.10 19.07 7.26
CA PRO A 184 -10.78 19.91 8.27
C PRO A 184 -12.26 19.60 8.52
N PHE A 185 -12.95 19.02 7.54
CA PHE A 185 -14.39 18.75 7.59
C PHE A 185 -14.75 17.26 7.51
N ALA A 186 -13.78 16.36 7.35
CA ALA A 186 -14.05 14.91 7.24
C ALA A 186 -12.84 14.04 7.59
N THR A 187 -13.09 12.76 7.85
CA THR A 187 -12.05 11.79 8.19
C THR A 187 -12.38 10.43 7.60
N LYS A 188 -11.39 9.72 7.04
CA LYS A 188 -11.60 8.41 6.43
C LYS A 188 -10.46 7.45 6.74
N GLN A 189 -10.78 6.17 6.91
CA GLN A 189 -9.80 5.11 7.11
C GLN A 189 -9.47 4.44 5.78
N GLN A 190 -8.19 4.09 5.59
CA GLN A 190 -7.69 3.40 4.41
C GLN A 190 -6.53 2.48 4.78
N THR A 191 -6.55 1.26 4.26
CA THR A 191 -5.43 0.32 4.37
C THR A 191 -4.47 0.52 3.19
N VAL A 192 -3.19 0.66 3.48
CA VAL A 192 -2.10 0.77 2.50
C VAL A 192 -1.27 -0.50 2.53
N THR A 193 -1.20 -1.18 1.40
CA THR A 193 -0.38 -2.38 1.20
C THR A 193 0.81 -2.09 0.29
N THR A 194 2.00 -2.53 0.69
CA THR A 194 3.23 -2.37 -0.09
C THR A 194 3.99 -3.69 -0.11
N GLN A 195 4.46 -4.10 -1.29
CA GLN A 195 5.34 -5.26 -1.47
C GLN A 195 6.70 -4.79 -1.97
N ILE A 196 7.76 -5.14 -1.24
CA ILE A 196 9.12 -4.72 -1.56
C ILE A 196 9.97 -5.98 -1.76
N PRO A 197 10.53 -6.21 -2.98
CA PRO A 197 11.49 -7.28 -3.19
C PRO A 197 12.75 -6.93 -2.42
N VAL A 198 13.18 -7.82 -1.53
CA VAL A 198 14.37 -7.58 -0.72
C VAL A 198 15.58 -8.34 -1.20
N SER A 199 15.38 -9.47 -1.86
CA SER A 199 16.48 -10.25 -2.45
C SER A 199 15.95 -11.40 -3.29
N GLU A 200 16.84 -11.94 -4.13
CA GLU A 200 16.57 -12.96 -5.12
C GLU A 200 17.65 -14.05 -5.07
N ALA A 201 17.25 -15.31 -5.27
CA ALA A 201 18.15 -16.45 -5.37
C ALA A 201 17.77 -17.30 -6.58
N LEU A 202 18.75 -17.61 -7.44
CA LEU A 202 18.55 -18.54 -8.55
C LEU A 202 18.93 -19.95 -8.10
N ILE A 203 17.93 -20.82 -8.01
CA ILE A 203 18.11 -22.23 -7.69
C ILE A 203 18.26 -23.00 -9.00
N VAL A 204 19.40 -23.66 -9.19
CA VAL A 204 19.70 -24.48 -10.37
C VAL A 204 19.68 -25.96 -9.97
N GLY A 205 18.75 -26.72 -10.54
CA GLY A 205 18.66 -28.16 -10.36
C GLY A 205 19.52 -28.94 -11.37
N LYS A 206 19.79 -30.22 -11.07
CA LYS A 206 20.46 -31.15 -11.99
C LYS A 206 19.52 -31.58 -13.12
N VAL A 207 19.88 -31.26 -14.37
CA VAL A 207 19.12 -31.75 -15.54
C VAL A 207 19.16 -33.29 -15.52
N PRO A 208 18.03 -33.99 -15.63
CA PRO A 208 18.02 -35.46 -15.63
C PRO A 208 18.82 -35.98 -16.83
N THR A 209 19.85 -36.79 -16.58
CA THR A 209 20.50 -37.58 -17.63
C THR A 209 19.61 -38.78 -17.89
N TYR A 210 18.87 -38.77 -18.99
CA TYR A 210 18.22 -40.00 -19.46
C TYR A 210 19.33 -40.99 -19.85
N LEU A 211 19.47 -42.08 -19.10
CA LEU A 211 20.30 -43.21 -19.52
C LEU A 211 19.47 -44.01 -20.54
N TYR A 212 19.90 -44.00 -21.79
CA TYR A 212 19.35 -44.85 -22.84
C TYR A 212 19.94 -46.25 -22.67
N ASP A 213 19.18 -47.18 -22.09
CA ASP A 213 19.59 -48.59 -22.02
C ASP A 213 18.49 -49.53 -22.54
N ASN A 214 18.11 -49.33 -23.80
CA ASN A 214 17.22 -50.23 -24.54
C ASN A 214 17.92 -50.65 -25.85
N PRO A 215 18.12 -51.96 -26.10
CA PRO A 215 18.62 -52.49 -27.38
C PRO A 215 17.84 -52.03 -28.64
N SER A 216 16.64 -51.49 -28.46
CA SER A 216 15.69 -51.11 -29.51
C SER A 216 15.57 -49.60 -29.74
N GLY A 217 16.32 -48.74 -29.02
CA GLY A 217 16.42 -47.30 -29.29
C GLY A 217 15.12 -46.49 -29.21
N LYS A 218 14.07 -46.97 -28.54
CA LYS A 218 12.80 -46.24 -28.36
C LYS A 218 12.71 -45.60 -26.97
N PRO A 219 12.10 -44.41 -26.84
CA PRO A 219 11.93 -43.74 -25.55
C PRO A 219 11.05 -44.59 -24.64
N ASP A 220 11.52 -44.86 -23.43
CA ASP A 220 10.71 -45.48 -22.38
C ASP A 220 9.84 -44.39 -21.76
N VAL A 221 8.66 -44.19 -22.36
CA VAL A 221 7.65 -43.28 -21.81
C VAL A 221 7.03 -44.02 -20.62
N PRO A 222 7.00 -43.46 -19.40
CA PRO A 222 6.35 -44.10 -18.27
C PRO A 222 4.87 -44.33 -18.62
N MET A 223 4.46 -45.58 -18.82
CA MET A 223 3.05 -45.89 -19.02
C MET A 223 2.30 -45.63 -17.71
N PRO A 224 1.12 -44.96 -17.74
CA PRO A 224 0.30 -44.81 -16.55
C PRO A 224 -0.04 -46.21 -16.02
N ARG A 225 0.20 -46.45 -14.72
CA ARG A 225 -0.16 -47.72 -14.08
C ARG A 225 -1.63 -47.99 -14.35
N ASN A 226 -1.89 -49.08 -15.06
CA ASN A 226 -3.22 -49.53 -15.41
C ASN A 226 -4.02 -49.65 -14.11
N ASN A 227 -5.12 -48.91 -13.98
CA ASN A 227 -6.06 -49.08 -12.87
C ASN A 227 -6.61 -50.52 -12.97
N GLU A 228 -6.21 -51.37 -12.03
CA GLU A 228 -6.93 -52.60 -11.75
C GLU A 228 -8.38 -52.22 -11.43
N ILE A 229 -9.31 -52.58 -12.31
CA ILE A 229 -10.74 -52.46 -12.05
C ILE A 229 -11.05 -53.49 -10.96
N PRO A 230 -11.54 -53.09 -9.77
CA PRO A 230 -11.87 -54.06 -8.74
C PRO A 230 -13.08 -54.89 -9.22
N SER A 231 -12.92 -56.21 -9.29
CA SER A 231 -14.01 -57.14 -9.48
C SER A 231 -15.00 -56.99 -8.33
N GLN A 232 -16.20 -56.48 -8.62
CA GLN A 232 -17.30 -56.44 -7.66
C GLN A 232 -17.80 -57.86 -7.37
N PRO A 233 -18.14 -58.19 -6.10
CA PRO A 233 -18.98 -59.34 -5.80
C PRO A 233 -20.44 -59.10 -6.20
#